data_AF-A0A2S6QQN2-F1
#
_entry.id   AF-A0A2S6QQN2-F1
#
_cell.length_a   1.000
_cell.length_b   1.000
_cell.length_c   1.000
_cell.angle_alpha   90.00
_cell.angle_beta   90.00
_cell.angle_gamma   90.00
#
_symmetry.space_group_name_H-M   'P 1'
#
loop_
_entity.id
_entity.type
_entity.pdbx_description
1 polymer ?
#
loop_
_entity_poly.entity_id
_entity_poly.type
_entity_poly.pdbx_seq_one_letter_code
_entity_poly.pdbx_strand_id
1 'polypeptide(L)'
;MITVFYDGKCNLCSKEINYYKKIAPKNLFQWQDINIDNSVLEKKGISTSDALKVLHVLFNNNIYTGIDAFIIIWNNISYWKIFSKFISLPIIKHISHIAYIIFANWRFNRLEHCIIARDNDN
;
A
#
# COMPACT_ATOMS: atom_id res chain seq x y z
N MET A 1 2.79 -1.36 16.26
CA MET A 1 1.77 -1.95 15.38
C MET A 1 1.98 -1.41 13.97
N ILE A 2 1.82 -2.22 12.93
CA ILE A 2 1.97 -1.81 11.52
C ILE A 2 0.56 -1.68 10.92
N THR A 3 0.15 -0.48 10.52
CA THR A 3 -1.17 -0.29 9.88
C THR A 3 -0.99 -0.17 8.38
N VAL A 4 -1.61 -1.08 7.62
CA VAL A 4 -1.55 -1.13 6.16
C VAL A 4 -2.87 -0.60 5.59
N PHE A 5 -2.80 0.46 4.80
CA PHE A 5 -3.95 1.04 4.12
C PHE A 5 -3.97 0.56 2.67
N TYR A 6 -5.08 -0.02 2.25
CA TYR A 6 -5.22 -0.62 0.92
C TYR A 6 -6.57 -0.32 0.30
N ASP A 7 -6.62 -0.42 -1.03
CA ASP A 7 -7.85 -0.31 -1.80
C ASP A 7 -8.57 -1.67 -1.85
N GLY A 8 -9.60 -1.85 -1.02
CA GLY A 8 -10.40 -3.08 -1.02
C GLY A 8 -11.36 -3.25 -2.21
N LYS A 9 -11.69 -2.17 -2.93
CA LYS A 9 -12.49 -2.24 -4.17
C LYS A 9 -11.66 -2.68 -5.39
N CYS A 10 -10.33 -2.54 -5.34
CA CYS A 10 -9.46 -3.09 -6.36
C CYS A 10 -9.25 -4.61 -6.17
N ASN A 11 -9.77 -5.42 -7.09
CA ASN A 11 -9.64 -6.89 -7.05
C ASN A 11 -8.20 -7.41 -6.92
N LEU A 12 -7.23 -6.72 -7.54
CA LEU A 12 -5.83 -7.11 -7.47
C LEU A 12 -5.24 -6.81 -6.08
N CYS A 13 -5.43 -5.57 -5.60
CA CYS A 13 -4.94 -5.13 -4.29
C CYS A 13 -5.60 -5.93 -3.17
N SER A 14 -6.92 -6.15 -3.22
CA SER A 14 -7.64 -6.90 -2.19
C SER A 14 -7.20 -8.36 -2.13
N LYS A 15 -6.96 -9.03 -3.27
CA LYS A 15 -6.39 -10.39 -3.31
C LYS A 15 -4.99 -10.45 -2.71
N GLU A 16 -4.13 -9.50 -3.05
CA GLU A 16 -2.78 -9.40 -2.50
C GLU A 16 -2.81 -9.27 -0.97
N ILE A 17 -3.60 -8.32 -0.45
CA ILE A 17 -3.69 -8.08 1.00
C ILE A 17 -4.34 -9.27 1.71
N ASN A 18 -5.34 -9.92 1.12
CA ASN A 18 -5.95 -11.12 1.69
C ASN A 18 -4.97 -12.31 1.74
N TYR A 19 -4.03 -12.40 0.79
CA TYR A 19 -2.93 -13.34 0.88
C TYR A 19 -1.99 -13.00 2.04
N TYR A 20 -1.56 -11.73 2.17
CA TYR A 20 -0.71 -11.32 3.30
C TYR A 20 -1.37 -11.55 4.66
N LYS A 21 -2.67 -11.24 4.81
CA LYS A 21 -3.45 -11.53 6.02
C LYS A 21 -3.36 -13.00 6.46
N LYS A 22 -3.31 -13.95 5.52
CA LYS A 22 -3.26 -15.39 5.82
C LYS A 22 -1.90 -15.85 6.34
N ILE A 23 -0.81 -15.22 5.89
CA ILE A 23 0.56 -15.65 6.19
C ILE A 23 1.27 -14.73 7.19
N ALA A 24 0.67 -13.60 7.54
CA ALA A 24 1.22 -12.65 8.48
C ALA A 24 1.18 -13.19 9.92
N PRO A 25 2.15 -12.80 10.77
CA PRO A 25 2.10 -13.07 12.21
C PRO A 25 0.84 -12.47 12.83
N LYS A 26 0.27 -13.17 13.81
CA LYS A 26 -0.87 -12.66 14.58
C LYS A 26 -0.48 -11.39 15.35
N ASN A 27 -1.41 -10.44 15.44
CA ASN A 27 -1.31 -9.21 16.24
C ASN A 27 -0.18 -8.23 15.85
N LEU A 28 0.45 -8.39 14.68
CA LEU A 28 1.49 -7.47 14.21
C LEU A 28 0.93 -6.37 13.30
N PHE A 29 -0.05 -6.73 12.48
CA PHE A 29 -0.63 -5.88 11.44
C PHE A 29 -2.08 -5.50 11.75
N GLN A 30 -2.41 -4.24 11.47
CA GLN A 30 -3.77 -3.76 11.27
C GLN A 30 -3.97 -3.51 9.78
N TRP A 31 -5.05 -4.05 9.21
CA TRP A 31 -5.35 -3.91 7.79
C TRP A 31 -6.57 -3.00 7.63
N GLN A 32 -6.37 -1.83 7.04
CA GLN A 32 -7.37 -0.80 6.89
C GLN A 32 -7.76 -0.64 5.42
N ASP A 33 -9.03 -0.88 5.09
CA ASP A 33 -9.56 -0.58 3.77
C ASP A 33 -9.88 0.92 3.69
N ILE A 34 -9.26 1.59 2.72
CA ILE A 34 -9.42 3.03 2.48
C ILE A 34 -10.87 3.36 2.10
N ASN A 35 -11.59 2.43 1.48
CA ASN A 35 -12.98 2.62 1.12
C ASN A 35 -13.94 2.58 2.32
N ILE A 36 -13.47 2.13 3.48
CA ILE A 36 -14.27 2.05 4.73
C ILE A 36 -13.90 3.21 5.65
N ASP A 37 -12.59 3.42 5.87
CA ASP A 37 -12.08 4.53 6.68
C ASP A 37 -10.65 4.87 6.25
N ASN A 38 -10.45 6.13 5.88
CA ASN A 38 -9.21 6.75 5.46
C ASN A 38 -8.84 7.96 6.34
N SER A 39 -9.58 8.21 7.43
CA SER A 39 -9.47 9.43 8.24
C SER A 39 -8.07 9.67 8.83
N VAL A 40 -7.31 8.59 9.08
CA VAL A 40 -5.91 8.67 9.52
C VAL A 40 -5.01 9.28 8.45
N LEU A 41 -5.23 8.93 7.18
CA LEU A 41 -4.49 9.47 6.04
C LEU A 41 -4.89 10.93 5.77
N GLU A 42 -6.18 11.24 5.85
CA GLU A 42 -6.69 12.61 5.71
C GLU A 42 -6.12 13.55 6.77
N LYS A 43 -6.06 13.12 8.04
CA LYS A 43 -5.39 13.87 9.13
C LYS A 43 -3.90 14.09 8.90
N LYS A 44 -3.28 13.28 8.04
CA LYS A 44 -1.88 13.41 7.61
C LYS A 44 -1.75 14.20 6.30
N GLY A 45 -2.84 14.78 5.78
CA GLY A 45 -2.87 15.60 4.57
C GLY A 45 -2.84 14.80 3.27
N ILE A 46 -3.17 13.50 3.32
CA ILE A 46 -3.24 12.64 2.14
C ILE A 46 -4.70 12.57 1.70
N SER A 47 -4.97 12.95 0.45
CA SER A 47 -6.31 12.91 -0.13
C SER A 47 -6.78 11.47 -0.41
N THR A 48 -8.07 11.29 -0.67
CA THR A 48 -8.63 9.96 -0.91
C THR A 48 -8.07 9.34 -2.20
N SER A 49 -7.95 10.13 -3.27
CA SER A 49 -7.37 9.69 -4.53
C SER A 49 -5.90 9.30 -4.37
N ASP A 50 -5.09 10.07 -3.66
CA ASP A 50 -3.70 9.71 -3.38
C ASP A 50 -3.60 8.44 -2.53
N ALA A 51 -4.44 8.33 -1.49
CA ALA A 51 -4.53 7.14 -0.64
C ALA A 51 -4.85 5.89 -1.49
N LEU A 52 -5.82 5.98 -2.41
CA LEU A 52 -6.22 4.87 -3.28
C LEU A 52 -5.18 4.54 -4.36
N LYS A 53 -4.32 5.49 -4.72
CA LYS A 53 -3.36 5.37 -5.84
C LYS A 53 -2.17 4.48 -5.50
N VAL A 54 -1.60 4.63 -4.32
CA VAL A 54 -0.44 3.86 -3.87
C VAL A 54 -0.71 3.20 -2.51
N LEU A 55 -0.01 2.11 -2.23
CA LEU A 55 -0.10 1.43 -0.94
C LEU A 55 0.54 2.31 0.14
N HIS A 56 -0.13 2.44 1.28
CA HIS A 56 0.39 3.21 2.42
C HIS A 56 0.55 2.32 3.66
N VAL A 57 1.61 2.55 4.41
CA VAL A 57 1.86 1.91 5.70
C VAL A 57 2.18 2.96 6.75
N LEU A 58 1.42 2.97 7.84
CA LEU A 58 1.76 3.72 9.05
C LEU A 58 2.58 2.81 9.96
N PHE A 59 3.82 3.22 10.21
CA PHE A 59 4.73 2.52 11.12
C PHE A 59 5.59 3.54 11.88
N ASN A 60 5.66 3.41 13.21
CA ASN A 60 6.38 4.35 14.08
C ASN A 60 6.02 5.83 13.81
N ASN A 61 4.72 6.11 13.64
CA ASN A 61 4.16 7.44 13.34
C ASN A 61 4.54 8.06 11.97
N ASN A 62 5.29 7.31 11.15
CA ASN A 62 5.68 7.69 9.79
C ASN A 62 4.83 6.95 8.76
N ILE A 63 4.50 7.64 7.67
CA ILE A 63 3.83 7.06 6.51
C ILE A 63 4.89 6.66 5.49
N TYR A 64 4.85 5.40 5.08
CA TYR A 64 5.65 4.84 4.00
C TYR A 64 4.73 4.50 2.83
N THR A 65 5.20 4.66 1.60
CA THR A 65 4.38 4.48 0.40
C THR A 65 5.03 3.53 -0.60
N GLY A 66 4.20 2.89 -1.42
CA GLY A 66 4.65 2.04 -2.52
C GLY A 66 5.66 0.98 -2.11
N ILE A 67 6.82 0.95 -2.75
CA ILE A 67 7.85 -0.06 -2.47
C ILE A 67 8.36 -0.01 -1.03
N ASP A 68 8.45 1.16 -0.40
CA ASP A 68 8.82 1.24 1.03
C ASP A 68 7.78 0.60 1.93
N ALA A 69 6.49 0.80 1.63
CA ALA A 69 5.39 0.13 2.32
C ALA A 69 5.48 -1.41 2.14
N PHE A 70 5.72 -1.89 0.92
CA PHE A 70 5.90 -3.32 0.65
C PHE A 70 7.10 -3.90 1.40
N ILE A 71 8.23 -3.22 1.42
CA ILE A 71 9.43 -3.66 2.15
C ILE A 71 9.10 -3.86 3.64
N ILE A 72 8.36 -2.93 4.26
CA ILE A 72 7.94 -3.05 5.67
C ILE A 72 7.05 -4.28 5.89
N ILE A 73 6.06 -4.51 5.01
CA ILE A 73 5.18 -5.67 5.09
C ILE A 73 6.00 -6.96 4.96
N TRP A 74 6.77 -7.08 3.88
CA TRP A 74 7.53 -8.28 3.56
C TRP A 74 8.62 -8.59 4.57
N ASN A 75 9.28 -7.58 5.17
CA ASN A 75 10.30 -7.80 6.21
C ASN A 75 9.71 -8.42 7.49
N ASN A 76 8.40 -8.29 7.69
CA ASN A 76 7.65 -8.77 8.84
C ASN A 76 6.82 -10.04 8.54
N ILE A 77 6.99 -10.64 7.35
CA ILE A 77 6.38 -11.92 6.98
C ILE A 77 7.50 -12.92 6.67
N SER A 78 7.49 -14.09 7.34
CA SER A 78 8.64 -15.02 7.40
C SER A 78 9.27 -15.32 6.04
N TYR A 79 8.52 -15.89 5.09
CA TYR A 79 9.03 -16.26 3.76
C TYR A 79 9.38 -15.05 2.89
N TRP A 80 8.68 -13.93 3.09
CA TRP A 80 8.87 -12.70 2.32
C TRP A 80 10.06 -11.87 2.80
N LYS A 81 10.61 -12.16 3.98
CA LYS A 81 11.73 -11.41 4.56
C LYS A 81 12.97 -11.44 3.68
N ILE A 82 13.26 -12.59 3.05
CA ILE A 82 14.41 -12.73 2.14
C ILE A 82 14.18 -11.88 0.89
N PHE A 83 12.97 -11.92 0.33
CA PHE A 83 12.59 -11.10 -0.82
C PHE A 83 12.67 -9.60 -0.52
N SER A 84 12.22 -9.18 0.68
CA SER A 84 12.33 -7.80 1.16
C SER A 84 13.78 -7.31 1.15
N LYS A 85 14.72 -8.13 1.65
CA LYS A 85 16.16 -7.79 1.63
C LYS A 85 16.69 -7.62 0.21
N PHE A 86 16.28 -8.48 -0.72
CA PHE A 86 16.67 -8.38 -2.13
C PHE A 86 16.12 -7.10 -2.78
N ILE A 87 14.83 -6.82 -2.63
CA ILE A 87 14.20 -5.61 -3.16
C ILE A 87 14.78 -4.34 -2.51
N SER A 88 15.29 -4.43 -1.29
CA SER A 88 15.91 -3.29 -0.58
C SER A 88 17.30 -2.91 -1.12
N LEU A 89 17.90 -3.70 -2.01
CA LEU A 89 19.19 -3.35 -2.62
C LEU A 89 19.05 -2.05 -3.45
N PRO A 90 19.98 -1.07 -3.35
CA PRO A 90 19.76 0.28 -3.87
C PRO A 90 19.29 0.36 -5.33
N ILE A 91 19.94 -0.40 -6.22
CA ILE A 91 19.61 -0.43 -7.66
C ILE A 91 18.24 -1.08 -7.88
N ILE A 92 17.99 -2.22 -7.23
CA ILE A 92 16.75 -2.98 -7.37
C ILE A 92 15.57 -2.20 -6.80
N LYS A 93 15.78 -1.55 -5.65
CA LYS A 93 14.81 -0.68 -5.01
C LYS A 93 14.42 0.45 -5.95
N HIS A 94 15.41 1.15 -6.53
CA HIS A 94 15.16 2.25 -7.45
C HIS A 94 14.34 1.81 -8.66
N ILE A 95 14.72 0.71 -9.32
CA ILE A 95 13.98 0.13 -10.46
C ILE A 95 12.55 -0.24 -10.04
N SER A 96 12.40 -0.86 -8.86
CA SER A 96 11.11 -1.27 -8.32
C SER A 96 10.20 -0.08 -8.04
N HIS A 97 10.72 1.05 -7.53
CA HIS A 97 9.94 2.27 -7.33
C HIS A 97 9.40 2.81 -8.66
N ILE A 98 10.24 2.88 -9.69
CA ILE A 98 9.83 3.34 -11.02
C ILE A 98 8.74 2.42 -11.58
N ALA A 99 8.98 1.11 -11.58
CA ALA A 99 8.03 0.12 -12.07
C ALA A 99 6.69 0.22 -11.32
N TYR A 100 6.74 0.37 -10.00
CA TYR A 100 5.55 0.50 -9.17
C TYR A 100 4.76 1.77 -9.47
N ILE A 101 5.41 2.93 -9.62
CA ILE A 101 4.74 4.19 -9.93
C ILE A 101 4.04 4.11 -11.30
N ILE A 102 4.70 3.52 -12.31
CA ILE A 102 4.10 3.30 -13.63
C ILE A 102 2.85 2.43 -13.51
N PHE A 103 2.97 1.29 -12.83
CA PHE A 103 1.85 0.39 -12.59
C PHE A 103 0.71 1.06 -11.80
N ALA A 104 1.03 1.79 -10.73
CA ALA A 104 0.06 2.47 -9.88
C ALA A 104 -0.75 3.51 -10.66
N ASN A 105 -0.09 4.33 -11.49
CA ASN A 105 -0.76 5.28 -12.37
C ASN A 105 -1.65 4.57 -13.40
N TRP A 106 -1.13 3.55 -14.07
CA TRP A 106 -1.88 2.77 -15.05
C TRP A 106 -3.12 2.12 -14.45
N ARG A 107 -3.00 1.51 -13.26
CA ARG A 107 -4.09 0.87 -12.52
C ARG A 107 -5.13 1.91 -12.08
N PHE A 108 -4.67 3.01 -11.48
CA PHE A 108 -5.55 4.06 -10.94
C PHE A 108 -6.44 4.68 -12.02
N ASN A 109 -5.88 4.98 -13.19
CA ASN A 109 -6.62 5.58 -14.30
C ASN A 109 -7.60 4.63 -15.01
N ARG A 110 -7.68 3.35 -14.60
CA ARG A 110 -8.55 2.34 -15.19
C ARG A 110 -9.68 1.88 -14.26
N LEU A 111 -9.69 2.36 -13.02
CA LEU A 111 -10.69 1.98 -12.03
C LEU A 111 -11.67 3.12 -11.82
N GLU A 112 -12.95 2.85 -12.03
CA GLU A 112 -14.02 3.85 -11.96
C GLU A 112 -14.08 4.55 -10.60
N HIS A 113 -13.97 3.79 -9.49
CA HIS A 113 -13.98 4.37 -8.14
C HIS A 113 -12.77 5.26 -7.86
N CYS A 114 -11.62 5.01 -8.50
CA CYS A 114 -10.44 5.86 -8.41
C CYS A 114 -10.63 7.18 -9.18
N ILE A 115 -11.27 7.12 -10.35
CA ILE A 115 -11.58 8.30 -11.16
C ILE A 115 -12.57 9.20 -10.40
N ILE A 116 -13.64 8.62 -9.86
CA ILE A 116 -14.62 9.35 -9.03
C ILE A 116 -13.94 10.00 -7.81
N ALA A 117 -13.07 9.27 -7.12
CA ALA A 117 -12.33 9.81 -5.97
C ALA A 117 -11.44 11.00 -6.35
N ARG A 118 -10.76 10.94 -7.50
CA ARG A 118 -9.95 12.06 -8.01
C ARG A 118 -10.81 13.28 -8.31
N ASP A 119 -11.99 13.08 -8.89
CA ASP A 119 -12.87 14.19 -9.27
C ASP A 119 -13.51 14.85 -8.02
N ASN A 120 -13.67 14.11 -6.92
CA ASN A 120 -14.14 14.63 -5.63
C ASN A 120 -13.07 15.36 -4.81
N ASP A 121 -11.78 15.05 -5.04
CA ASP A 121 -10.66 15.69 -4.35
C ASP A 121 -10.26 17.04 -4.98
N ASN A 122 -10.70 17.32 -6.22
CA ASN A 122 -10.45 18.57 -6.96
C ASN A 122 -11.52 19.62 -6.66
#